data_AF-A0A2R6BCI8-F1
#
_entry.id   AF-A0A2R6BCI8-F1
#
_cell.length_a   1.000
_cell.length_b   1.000
_cell.length_c   1.000
_cell.angle_alpha   90.00
_cell.angle_beta   90.00
_cell.angle_gamma   90.00
#
_symmetry.space_group_name_H-M   'P 1'
#
loop_
_entity.id
_entity.type
_entity.pdbx_description
1 polymer ?
#
loop_
_entity_poly.entity_id
_entity_poly.type
_entity_poly.pdbx_seq_one_letter_code
_entity_poly.pdbx_strand_id
1 'polypeptide(L)'
;MKMMFKIRSKEDIDYLVTGLTFYGTGGGGNPDNGKKILYEIFDSGKELSWIDINETVDHGLAVTPYIMGSAAPEPSYITILKREIGLLNKIWDFPMVEALKELETQIESPISYIIPLELGGGSTARALALSSLADLDIVDGDYAGRAVPEITQVLPSIYGYEATPIVAADEYGNIVIIK
;
A
#
# COMPACT_ATOMS: atom_id res chain seq x y z
N MET A 1 -18.28 -3.95 19.12
CA MET A 1 -16.86 -3.56 19.16
C MET A 1 -16.24 -4.30 18.00
N LYS A 2 -15.64 -3.61 17.03
CA LYS A 2 -15.12 -4.27 15.82
C LYS A 2 -14.09 -5.33 16.21
N MET A 3 -14.19 -6.53 15.64
CA MET A 3 -13.11 -7.51 15.77
C MET A 3 -11.86 -6.96 15.09
N MET A 4 -10.82 -6.74 15.89
CA MET A 4 -9.60 -6.05 15.45
C MET A 4 -8.37 -6.83 15.87
N PHE A 5 -7.53 -7.13 14.89
CA PHE A 5 -6.22 -7.73 15.08
C PHE A 5 -5.19 -6.62 15.15
N LYS A 6 -4.12 -6.82 15.91
CA LYS A 6 -3.08 -5.79 16.07
C LYS A 6 -1.70 -6.38 16.30
N ILE A 7 -0.70 -5.69 15.77
CA ILE A 7 0.71 -5.91 16.08
C ILE A 7 0.98 -5.46 17.52
N ARG A 8 1.63 -6.32 18.31
CA ARG A 8 1.99 -6.05 19.71
C ARG A 8 3.49 -5.97 19.92
N SER A 9 4.27 -6.48 18.97
CA SER A 9 5.73 -6.51 19.04
C SER A 9 6.37 -6.44 17.64
N LYS A 10 7.67 -6.16 17.60
CA LYS A 10 8.46 -6.28 16.36
C LYS A 10 8.53 -7.72 15.84
N GLU A 11 8.43 -8.70 16.72
CA GLU A 11 8.39 -10.10 16.35
C GLU A 11 7.11 -10.43 15.56
N ASP A 12 5.97 -9.82 15.92
CA ASP A 12 4.72 -9.96 15.14
C ASP A 12 4.88 -9.40 13.72
N ILE A 13 5.63 -8.30 13.56
CA ILE A 13 5.94 -7.72 12.24
C ILE A 13 6.81 -8.71 11.44
N ASP A 14 7.81 -9.32 12.08
CA ASP A 14 8.65 -10.33 11.45
C ASP A 14 7.83 -11.53 10.97
N TYR A 15 6.92 -12.04 11.79
CA TYR A 15 6.03 -13.15 11.43
C TYR A 15 5.05 -12.77 10.32
N LEU A 16 4.40 -11.62 10.44
CA LEU A 16 3.46 -11.12 9.44
C LEU A 16 4.15 -10.99 8.07
N VAL A 17 5.26 -10.26 8.00
CA VAL A 17 5.96 -10.03 6.73
C VAL A 17 6.52 -11.34 6.15
N THR A 18 7.00 -12.24 6.99
CA THR A 18 7.47 -13.56 6.53
C THR A 18 6.34 -14.38 5.92
N GLY A 19 5.18 -14.43 6.57
CA GLY A 19 3.99 -15.10 6.05
C GLY A 19 3.52 -14.50 4.73
N LEU A 20 3.39 -13.17 4.68
CA LEU A 20 3.01 -12.43 3.46
C LEU A 20 3.99 -12.68 2.30
N THR A 21 5.28 -12.78 2.60
CA THR A 21 6.31 -13.11 1.59
C THR A 21 6.11 -14.51 1.03
N PHE A 22 5.84 -15.49 1.90
CA PHE A 22 5.59 -16.87 1.50
C PHE A 22 4.34 -16.97 0.63
N TYR A 23 3.23 -16.38 1.06
CA TYR A 23 1.97 -16.38 0.31
C TYR A 23 1.98 -15.48 -0.93
N GLY A 24 2.93 -14.55 -1.04
CA GLY A 24 3.16 -13.75 -2.26
C GLY A 24 3.67 -14.56 -3.46
N THR A 25 4.01 -15.84 -3.30
CA THR A 25 4.40 -16.74 -4.42
C THR A 25 5.57 -16.23 -5.28
N GLY A 26 6.49 -15.48 -4.67
CA GLY A 26 7.70 -14.95 -5.34
C GLY A 26 7.59 -13.49 -5.81
N GLY A 27 6.41 -12.88 -5.74
CA GLY A 27 6.19 -11.44 -5.96
C GLY A 27 5.94 -10.66 -4.66
N GLY A 28 5.23 -9.53 -4.74
CA GLY A 28 4.75 -8.84 -3.54
C GLY A 28 5.69 -7.81 -2.91
N GLY A 29 6.76 -7.44 -3.62
CA GLY A 29 7.74 -6.45 -3.17
C GLY A 29 8.74 -6.96 -2.13
N ASN A 30 9.80 -6.18 -1.89
CA ASN A 30 10.90 -6.57 -1.02
C ASN A 30 10.46 -6.64 0.46
N PRO A 31 10.60 -7.80 1.15
CA PRO A 31 10.18 -7.99 2.54
C PRO A 31 10.95 -7.13 3.54
N ASP A 32 12.25 -6.92 3.35
CA ASP A 32 13.08 -6.11 4.26
C ASP A 32 12.62 -4.65 4.24
N ASN A 33 12.26 -4.15 3.06
CA ASN A 33 11.65 -2.82 2.92
C ASN A 33 10.27 -2.75 3.58
N GLY A 34 9.50 -3.84 3.59
CA GLY A 34 8.23 -3.94 4.30
C GLY A 34 8.42 -3.87 5.82
N LYS A 35 9.30 -4.71 6.36
CA LYS A 35 9.65 -4.71 7.79
C LYS A 35 10.13 -3.36 8.27
N LYS A 36 11.06 -2.73 7.53
CA LYS A 36 11.62 -1.42 7.87
C LYS A 36 10.51 -0.38 8.08
N ILE A 37 9.57 -0.28 7.13
CA ILE A 37 8.46 0.68 7.22
C ILE A 37 7.56 0.36 8.41
N LEU A 38 7.18 -0.89 8.62
CA LEU A 38 6.33 -1.25 9.76
C LEU A 38 7.04 -1.00 11.09
N TYR A 39 8.36 -1.20 11.18
CA TYR A 39 9.14 -0.82 12.36
C TYR A 39 9.13 0.68 12.60
N GLU A 40 9.31 1.51 11.56
CA GLU A 40 9.25 2.97 11.69
C GLU A 40 7.88 3.43 12.22
N ILE A 41 6.78 2.87 11.68
CA ILE A 41 5.43 3.18 12.17
C ILE A 41 5.23 2.70 13.61
N PHE A 42 5.63 1.47 13.93
CA PHE A 42 5.51 0.91 15.28
C PHE A 42 6.32 1.71 16.31
N ASP A 43 7.56 2.07 15.98
CA ASP A 43 8.44 2.87 16.84
C ASP A 43 7.95 4.31 17.03
N SER A 44 7.16 4.84 16.09
CA SER A 44 6.49 6.14 16.23
C SER A 44 5.30 6.13 17.22
N GLY A 45 4.93 4.94 17.73
CA GLY A 45 3.81 4.76 18.66
C GLY A 45 2.44 4.70 17.97
N LYS A 46 2.39 4.68 16.64
CA LYS A 46 1.16 4.47 15.88
C LYS A 46 0.73 3.00 15.91
N GLU A 47 -0.58 2.77 15.91
CA GLU A 47 -1.15 1.43 15.90
C GLU A 47 -1.08 0.81 14.50
N LEU A 48 -0.67 -0.45 14.43
CA LEU A 48 -0.77 -1.30 13.24
C LEU A 48 -1.83 -2.36 13.54
N SER A 49 -3.02 -2.18 12.99
CA SER A 49 -4.19 -3.03 13.21
C SER A 49 -5.01 -3.21 11.93
N TRP A 50 -5.85 -4.25 11.92
CA TRP A 50 -6.74 -4.56 10.81
C TRP A 50 -8.05 -5.18 11.32
N ILE A 51 -9.11 -5.07 10.51
CA ILE A 51 -10.45 -5.53 10.84
C ILE A 51 -10.85 -6.75 10.03
N ASP A 52 -11.68 -7.61 10.59
CA ASP A 52 -12.33 -8.68 9.83
C ASP A 52 -13.28 -8.06 8.77
N ILE A 53 -13.39 -8.69 7.60
CA ILE A 53 -14.29 -8.21 6.52
C ILE A 53 -15.74 -8.05 6.99
N ASN A 54 -16.19 -8.85 7.96
CA ASN A 54 -17.54 -8.78 8.51
C ASN A 54 -17.80 -7.51 9.35
N GLU A 55 -16.77 -6.72 9.65
CA GLU A 55 -16.86 -5.44 10.36
C GLU A 55 -16.95 -4.23 9.40
N THR A 56 -16.95 -4.48 8.09
CA THR A 56 -17.17 -3.46 7.07
C THR A 56 -18.65 -3.05 7.00
N VAL A 57 -18.91 -1.82 6.56
CA VAL A 57 -20.28 -1.32 6.34
C VAL A 57 -20.71 -1.58 4.90
N ASP A 58 -21.99 -1.86 4.72
CA ASP A 58 -22.60 -1.93 3.40
C ASP A 58 -22.35 -0.62 2.63
N HIS A 59 -21.97 -0.75 1.37
CA HIS A 59 -21.66 0.37 0.46
C HIS A 59 -20.48 1.28 0.90
N GLY A 60 -19.62 0.83 1.82
CA GLY A 60 -18.37 1.53 2.12
C GLY A 60 -17.42 1.52 0.92
N LEU A 61 -16.82 2.67 0.61
CA LEU A 61 -15.84 2.77 -0.48
C LEU A 61 -14.47 2.28 0.00
N ALA A 62 -13.99 1.20 -0.59
CA ALA A 62 -12.64 0.71 -0.38
C ALA A 62 -11.69 1.24 -1.46
N VAL A 63 -10.44 1.52 -1.07
CA VAL A 63 -9.37 1.87 -1.99
C VAL A 63 -8.22 0.89 -1.87
N THR A 64 -7.47 0.76 -2.97
CA THR A 64 -6.40 -0.24 -3.07
C THR A 64 -5.08 0.42 -3.40
N PRO A 65 -4.23 0.62 -2.39
CA PRO A 65 -2.90 1.18 -2.60
C PRO A 65 -1.95 0.12 -3.14
N TYR A 66 -1.10 0.52 -4.07
CA TYR A 66 0.01 -0.29 -4.56
C TYR A 66 1.17 0.61 -5.00
N ILE A 67 2.36 0.05 -5.10
CA ILE A 67 3.50 0.71 -5.73
C ILE A 67 3.70 0.09 -7.11
N MET A 68 4.03 0.94 -8.07
CA MET A 68 4.45 0.53 -9.40
C MET A 68 5.85 1.08 -9.68
N GLY A 69 6.72 0.24 -10.23
CA GLY A 69 8.09 0.62 -10.52
C GLY A 69 8.98 -0.59 -10.81
N SER A 70 10.23 -0.33 -11.18
CA SER A 70 11.21 -1.38 -11.43
C SER A 70 11.63 -2.04 -10.11
N ALA A 71 11.61 -3.39 -10.09
CA ALA A 71 12.23 -4.18 -9.03
C ALA A 71 13.75 -4.35 -9.21
N ALA A 72 14.29 -3.99 -10.39
CA ALA A 72 15.71 -4.09 -10.66
C ALA A 72 16.50 -3.02 -9.89
N PRO A 73 17.75 -3.32 -9.45
CA PRO A 73 18.62 -2.34 -8.84
C PRO A 73 18.76 -1.11 -9.75
N GLU A 74 18.65 0.08 -9.15
CA GLU A 74 18.81 1.32 -9.88
C GLU A 74 20.26 1.41 -10.43
N PRO A 75 20.45 1.49 -11.76
CA PRO A 75 21.77 1.66 -12.33
C PRO A 75 22.42 2.97 -11.85
N SER A 76 23.73 2.96 -11.63
CA SER A 76 24.46 4.14 -11.12
C SER A 76 24.31 5.41 -11.97
N TYR A 77 24.07 5.27 -13.28
CA TYR A 77 23.83 6.42 -14.16
C TYR A 77 22.50 7.14 -13.87
N ILE A 78 21.49 6.45 -13.31
CA ILE A 78 20.23 7.08 -12.91
C ILE A 78 20.45 8.11 -11.80
N THR A 79 21.37 7.83 -10.85
CA THR A 79 21.75 8.82 -9.83
C THR A 79 22.34 10.09 -10.45
N ILE A 80 23.13 9.95 -11.53
CA ILE A 80 23.69 11.09 -12.27
C ILE A 80 22.56 11.87 -12.95
N LEU A 81 21.67 11.18 -13.67
CA LEU A 81 20.53 11.82 -14.33
C LEU A 81 19.65 12.57 -13.34
N LYS A 82 19.26 11.94 -12.22
CA LYS A 82 18.47 12.60 -11.15
C LYS A 82 19.12 13.88 -10.66
N ARG A 83 20.46 13.91 -10.52
CA ARG A 83 21.20 15.12 -10.16
C ARG A 83 21.08 16.19 -11.24
N GLU A 84 21.26 15.85 -12.50
CA GLU A 84 21.21 16.78 -13.64
C GLU A 84 19.83 17.43 -13.79
N ILE A 85 18.75 16.70 -13.49
CA ILE A 85 17.37 17.20 -13.57
C ILE A 85 16.82 17.71 -12.23
N GLY A 86 17.63 17.77 -11.17
CA GLY A 86 17.25 18.35 -9.88
C GLY A 86 16.42 17.46 -8.94
N LEU A 87 16.28 16.16 -9.23
CA LEU A 87 15.56 15.17 -8.41
C LEU A 87 16.46 14.61 -7.27
N LEU A 88 17.01 15.49 -6.44
CA LEU A 88 17.88 15.12 -5.32
C LEU A 88 17.17 15.10 -3.97
N ASN A 89 16.23 16.04 -3.78
CA ASN A 89 15.55 16.23 -2.52
C ASN A 89 14.16 15.62 -2.61
N LYS A 90 13.92 14.60 -1.79
CA LYS A 90 12.57 14.05 -1.63
C LYS A 90 11.71 15.08 -0.90
N ILE A 91 10.52 15.31 -1.43
CA ILE A 91 9.49 16.15 -0.83
C ILE A 91 8.62 15.31 0.11
N TRP A 92 8.38 14.04 -0.25
CA TRP A 92 7.53 13.13 0.53
C TRP A 92 8.28 11.83 0.84
N ASP A 93 8.34 11.48 2.13
CA ASP A 93 8.89 10.19 2.57
C ASP A 93 7.94 9.02 2.25
N PHE A 94 6.63 9.29 2.24
CA PHE A 94 5.60 8.31 1.92
C PHE A 94 4.57 8.87 0.92
N PRO A 95 4.91 8.93 -0.39
CA PRO A 95 4.09 9.57 -1.44
C PRO A 95 2.68 9.00 -1.56
N MET A 96 2.47 7.76 -1.12
CA MET A 96 1.18 7.09 -1.13
C MET A 96 0.13 7.79 -0.23
N VAL A 97 0.55 8.51 0.82
CA VAL A 97 -0.36 9.37 1.61
C VAL A 97 -0.87 10.53 0.77
N GLU A 98 -0.01 11.13 -0.06
CA GLU A 98 -0.39 12.25 -0.91
C GLU A 98 -1.24 11.80 -2.11
N ALA A 99 -0.95 10.61 -2.66
CA ALA A 99 -1.82 9.98 -3.65
C ALA A 99 -3.23 9.71 -3.09
N LEU A 100 -3.33 9.25 -1.84
CA LEU A 100 -4.62 9.03 -1.17
C LEU A 100 -5.41 10.34 -1.01
N LYS A 101 -4.76 11.40 -0.49
CA LYS A 101 -5.37 12.73 -0.35
C LYS A 101 -5.86 13.30 -1.68
N GLU A 102 -5.07 13.15 -2.74
CA GLU A 102 -5.48 13.59 -4.06
C GLU A 102 -6.65 12.75 -4.59
N LEU A 103 -6.63 11.42 -4.39
CA LEU A 103 -7.74 10.55 -4.77
C LEU A 103 -9.05 10.96 -4.09
N GLU A 104 -9.02 11.37 -2.82
CA GLU A 104 -10.19 11.91 -2.10
C GLU A 104 -10.81 13.13 -2.79
N THR A 105 -10.02 13.92 -3.55
CA THR A 105 -10.54 15.05 -4.34
C THR A 105 -11.19 14.63 -5.65
N GLN A 106 -10.92 13.40 -6.12
CA GLN A 106 -11.41 12.86 -7.40
C GLN A 106 -12.69 12.02 -7.24
N ILE A 107 -13.11 11.72 -6.01
CA ILE A 107 -14.24 10.84 -5.70
C ILE A 107 -15.28 11.60 -4.85
N GLU A 108 -16.55 11.25 -5.01
CA GLU A 108 -17.65 11.92 -4.29
C GLU A 108 -17.93 11.32 -2.90
N SER A 109 -17.45 10.10 -2.65
CA SER A 109 -17.70 9.34 -1.43
C SER A 109 -16.45 9.27 -0.54
N PRO A 110 -16.60 9.36 0.79
CA PRO A 110 -15.47 9.21 1.70
C PRO A 110 -14.89 7.80 1.62
N ILE A 111 -13.56 7.72 1.66
CA ILE A 111 -12.84 6.45 1.74
C ILE A 111 -13.10 5.84 3.11
N SER A 112 -13.61 4.60 3.10
CA SER A 112 -13.98 3.88 4.32
C SER A 112 -12.91 2.88 4.73
N TYR A 113 -12.26 2.23 3.75
CA TYR A 113 -11.37 1.11 3.98
C TYR A 113 -10.19 1.10 3.02
N ILE A 114 -9.06 0.58 3.49
CA ILE A 114 -7.96 0.13 2.64
C ILE A 114 -8.08 -1.38 2.44
N ILE A 115 -7.93 -1.83 1.19
CA ILE A 115 -7.80 -3.24 0.85
C ILE A 115 -6.49 -3.43 0.08
N PRO A 116 -5.53 -4.21 0.61
CA PRO A 116 -4.35 -4.61 -0.14
C PRO A 116 -4.70 -5.15 -1.53
N LEU A 117 -3.92 -4.77 -2.55
CA LEU A 117 -4.11 -5.31 -3.90
C LEU A 117 -3.87 -6.82 -3.93
N GLU A 118 -2.81 -7.24 -3.23
CA GLU A 118 -2.24 -8.57 -3.25
C GLU A 118 -1.55 -8.90 -1.92
N LEU A 119 -1.26 -10.19 -1.70
CA LEU A 119 -0.35 -10.63 -0.65
C LEU A 119 1.11 -10.41 -1.07
N GLY A 120 1.85 -9.71 -0.22
CA GLY A 120 3.27 -9.45 -0.44
C GLY A 120 3.95 -8.79 0.75
N GLY A 121 5.16 -9.25 1.07
CA GLY A 121 5.91 -8.74 2.21
C GLY A 121 6.21 -7.24 2.12
N GLY A 122 6.38 -6.71 0.91
CA GLY A 122 6.57 -5.27 0.69
C GLY A 122 5.28 -4.51 0.40
N SER A 123 4.36 -5.08 -0.40
CA SER A 123 3.13 -4.43 -0.86
C SER A 123 2.08 -4.34 0.25
N THR A 124 1.72 -5.46 0.88
CA THR A 124 0.74 -5.49 1.98
C THR A 124 1.24 -4.69 3.19
N ALA A 125 2.55 -4.74 3.48
CA ALA A 125 3.15 -3.93 4.54
C ALA A 125 2.98 -2.42 4.30
N ARG A 126 3.04 -1.96 3.05
CA ARG A 126 2.79 -0.54 2.70
C ARG A 126 1.33 -0.17 2.80
N ALA A 127 0.43 -1.06 2.42
CA ALA A 127 -1.01 -0.84 2.63
C ALA A 127 -1.33 -0.68 4.13
N LEU A 128 -0.77 -1.54 4.98
CA LEU A 128 -0.91 -1.45 6.44
C LEU A 128 -0.26 -0.19 7.02
N ALA A 129 0.90 0.22 6.51
CA ALA A 129 1.51 1.49 6.91
C ALA A 129 0.65 2.69 6.50
N LEU A 130 0.10 2.69 5.27
CA LEU A 130 -0.80 3.74 4.80
C LEU A 130 -2.03 3.85 5.69
N SER A 131 -2.65 2.73 6.07
CA SER A 131 -3.84 2.72 6.91
C SER A 131 -3.58 3.36 8.27
N SER A 132 -2.44 3.02 8.88
CA SER A 132 -1.98 3.64 10.12
C SER A 132 -1.63 5.13 9.98
N LEU A 133 -1.10 5.55 8.83
CA LEU A 133 -0.77 6.96 8.57
C LEU A 133 -2.01 7.82 8.26
N ALA A 134 -3.01 7.24 7.61
CA ALA A 134 -4.25 7.90 7.19
C ALA A 134 -5.39 7.76 8.21
N ASP A 135 -5.16 7.05 9.32
CA ASP A 135 -6.17 6.71 10.33
C ASP A 135 -7.42 6.03 9.71
N LEU A 136 -7.18 5.11 8.77
CA LEU A 136 -8.20 4.30 8.09
C LEU A 136 -8.12 2.82 8.50
N ASP A 137 -9.25 2.14 8.54
CA ASP A 137 -9.30 0.70 8.73
C ASP A 137 -8.75 -0.02 7.48
N ILE A 138 -7.93 -1.05 7.70
CA ILE A 138 -7.52 -2.00 6.66
C ILE A 138 -8.18 -3.35 6.90
N VAL A 139 -8.66 -3.97 5.83
CA VAL A 139 -9.37 -5.25 5.88
C VAL A 139 -8.40 -6.43 5.94
N ASP A 140 -8.76 -7.47 6.70
CA ASP A 140 -8.09 -8.77 6.72
C ASP A 140 -8.34 -9.55 5.41
N GLY A 141 -7.64 -9.16 4.35
CA GLY A 141 -7.74 -9.80 3.05
C GLY A 141 -7.13 -8.97 1.94
N ASP A 142 -7.10 -9.55 0.74
CA ASP A 142 -6.66 -8.91 -0.49
C ASP A 142 -7.53 -9.38 -1.66
N TYR A 143 -7.27 -8.88 -2.87
CA TYR A 143 -8.08 -9.21 -4.04
C TYR A 143 -7.55 -10.36 -4.91
N ALA A 144 -6.42 -10.96 -4.56
CA ALA A 144 -5.75 -11.97 -5.39
C ALA A 144 -5.38 -13.27 -4.64
N GLY A 145 -5.20 -13.22 -3.32
CA GLY A 145 -4.70 -14.33 -2.49
C GLY A 145 -3.23 -14.70 -2.74
N ARG A 146 -2.51 -13.90 -3.55
CA ARG A 146 -1.10 -14.04 -3.94
C ARG A 146 -0.62 -12.77 -4.65
N ALA A 147 0.66 -12.65 -4.97
CA ALA A 147 1.13 -11.59 -5.86
C ALA A 147 0.70 -11.82 -7.32
N VAL A 148 0.36 -10.74 -8.01
CA VAL A 148 -0.06 -10.73 -9.42
C VAL A 148 0.77 -9.74 -10.25
N PRO A 149 1.10 -10.07 -11.51
CA PRO A 149 1.89 -9.18 -12.36
C PRO A 149 1.09 -7.98 -12.92
N GLU A 150 -0.23 -8.06 -12.99
CA GLU A 150 -1.08 -7.00 -13.55
C GLU A 150 -2.34 -6.75 -12.70
N ILE A 151 -2.75 -5.47 -12.61
CA ILE A 151 -3.92 -5.02 -11.82
C ILE A 151 -5.24 -5.63 -12.31
N THR A 152 -5.30 -6.14 -13.54
CA THR A 152 -6.48 -6.78 -14.10
C THR A 152 -6.73 -8.18 -13.53
N GLN A 153 -5.78 -8.76 -12.79
CA GLN A 153 -5.85 -10.14 -12.28
C GLN A 153 -6.39 -10.24 -10.85
N VAL A 154 -7.25 -9.29 -10.47
CA VAL A 154 -7.81 -9.16 -9.12
C VAL A 154 -9.34 -9.22 -9.15
N LEU A 155 -9.96 -9.56 -8.03
CA LEU A 155 -11.41 -9.75 -7.93
C LEU A 155 -12.24 -8.58 -8.51
N PRO A 156 -11.99 -7.29 -8.18
CA PRO A 156 -12.72 -6.17 -8.78
C PRO A 156 -12.77 -6.21 -10.32
N SER A 157 -11.64 -6.48 -10.96
CA SER A 157 -11.54 -6.57 -12.42
C SER A 157 -12.36 -7.74 -12.98
N ILE A 158 -12.41 -8.88 -12.27
CA ILE A 158 -13.24 -10.03 -12.64
C ILE A 158 -14.75 -9.68 -12.58
N TYR A 159 -15.14 -8.86 -11.61
CA TYR A 159 -16.52 -8.38 -11.46
C TYR A 159 -16.85 -7.15 -12.32
N GLY A 160 -15.93 -6.71 -13.17
CA GLY A 160 -16.16 -5.60 -14.10
C GLY A 160 -16.08 -4.21 -13.48
N TYR A 161 -15.45 -4.08 -12.29
CA TYR A 161 -15.12 -2.76 -11.75
C TYR A 161 -13.96 -2.15 -12.53
N GLU A 162 -14.06 -0.85 -12.81
CA GLU A 162 -12.98 -0.09 -13.41
C GLU A 162 -11.92 0.24 -12.36
N ALA A 163 -10.64 0.18 -12.75
CA ALA A 163 -9.54 0.57 -11.88
C ALA A 163 -9.42 2.10 -11.73
N THR A 164 -10.07 2.87 -12.62
CA THR A 164 -10.00 4.33 -12.61
C THR A 164 -11.09 4.96 -11.73
N PRO A 165 -10.81 6.12 -11.11
CA PRO A 165 -9.57 6.90 -11.23
C PRO A 165 -8.39 6.27 -10.48
N ILE A 166 -7.21 6.29 -11.10
CA ILE A 166 -5.95 5.94 -10.43
C ILE A 166 -5.17 7.22 -10.18
N VAL A 167 -4.71 7.40 -8.94
CA VAL A 167 -3.79 8.48 -8.60
C VAL A 167 -2.43 7.90 -8.25
N ALA A 168 -1.40 8.39 -8.92
CA ALA A 168 -0.01 8.02 -8.66
C ALA A 168 0.76 9.26 -8.20
N ALA A 169 1.56 9.09 -7.15
CA ALA A 169 2.45 10.12 -6.64
C ALA A 169 3.87 9.58 -6.51
N ASP A 170 4.87 10.45 -6.68
CA ASP A 170 6.28 10.12 -6.44
C ASP A 170 6.89 10.94 -5.29
N GLU A 171 8.09 10.56 -4.86
CA GLU A 171 8.80 11.21 -3.76
C GLU A 171 9.26 12.64 -4.04
N TYR A 172 9.11 13.12 -5.28
CA TYR A 172 9.57 14.43 -5.72
C TYR A 172 8.43 15.44 -5.90
N GLY A 173 7.21 15.09 -5.47
CA GLY A 173 6.07 15.99 -5.50
C GLY A 173 5.21 15.89 -6.76
N ASN A 174 5.47 14.93 -7.65
CA ASN A 174 4.65 14.75 -8.84
C ASN A 174 3.38 13.97 -8.49
N ILE A 175 2.26 14.36 -9.11
CA ILE A 175 0.98 13.68 -9.02
C ILE A 175 0.45 13.48 -10.44
N VAL A 176 -0.01 12.26 -10.74
CA VAL A 176 -0.64 11.88 -12.01
C VAL A 176 -1.99 11.24 -11.72
N ILE A 177 -3.01 11.68 -12.47
CA ILE A 177 -4.36 11.13 -12.41
C ILE A 177 -4.65 10.44 -13.75
N ILE A 178 -5.08 9.18 -13.69
CA ILE A 178 -5.51 8.38 -14.84
C ILE A 178 -7.02 8.20 -14.73
N LYS A 179 -7.74 8.53 -15.81
CA LYS A 179 -9.20 8.48 -15.90
C LYS A 179 -9.64 7.50 -16.97
#